data_AF-A0A2I0TD31-F1
#
_entry.id   AF-A0A2I0TD31-F1
#
_cell.length_a   1.000
_cell.length_b   1.000
_cell.length_c   1.000
_cell.angle_alpha   90.00
_cell.angle_beta   90.00
_cell.angle_gamma   90.00
#
_symmetry.space_group_name_H-M   'P 1'
#
loop_
_entity.id
_entity.type
_entity.pdbx_description
1 polymer ?
#
loop_
_entity_poly.entity_id
_entity_poly.type
_entity_poly.pdbx_seq_one_letter_code
_entity_poly.pdbx_strand_id
1 'polypeptide(L)'
;MSAAGLVLQEDAQSTPSEIHCYSELLDCSDGDEEEILVCGEDLELNPFDGLPYSSRYYKLLKEREELPVWKEKYTFMESLLHNQIVIVSGDAKTGKSSQIPQWCAEYCLSARYQHGVVVCTQVHKQTAVGLALRVADEMDVNVGHEVGYFVPFESCCTTETILRPELRLVILTAPHMASELRNYYSSVPFIRVENNHHAEVVYSCSVHKDHFLSALRLLFEIHHTKEKGDIVIFLACEQEWTHVQFA
;
A
#
# COMPACT_ATOMS: atom_id res chain seq x y z
N MET A 1 2.45 11.95 -23.53
CA MET A 1 1.86 10.81 -22.80
C MET A 1 2.83 10.55 -21.67
N SER A 2 2.62 11.15 -20.50
CA SER A 2 3.49 10.98 -19.32
C SER A 2 2.60 10.83 -18.10
N ALA A 3 3.03 9.91 -17.23
CA ALA A 3 2.23 9.12 -16.32
C ALA A 3 1.96 9.80 -14.97
N ALA A 4 0.85 9.42 -14.33
CA ALA A 4 0.56 9.73 -12.94
C ALA A 4 1.39 8.80 -12.04
N GLY A 5 2.48 9.32 -11.48
CA GLY A 5 3.40 8.58 -10.61
C GLY A 5 3.04 8.71 -9.13
N LEU A 6 3.11 7.62 -8.36
CA LEU A 6 3.14 7.67 -6.90
C LEU A 6 4.60 7.82 -6.43
N VAL A 7 4.99 8.95 -5.84
CA VAL A 7 6.38 9.23 -5.39
C VAL A 7 6.40 9.32 -3.87
N LEU A 8 7.23 8.56 -3.16
CA LEU A 8 7.38 8.69 -1.70
C LEU A 8 8.70 9.43 -1.43
N GLN A 9 8.67 10.67 -0.93
CA GLN A 9 9.86 11.53 -0.93
C GLN A 9 10.43 11.83 0.46
N GLU A 10 11.76 11.92 0.55
CA GLU A 10 12.52 12.84 1.41
C GLU A 10 13.55 13.62 0.53
N ASP A 11 13.97 14.79 1.00
CA ASP A 11 14.55 15.92 0.22
C ASP A 11 15.93 15.70 -0.47
N ALA A 12 16.18 16.58 -1.45
CA ALA A 12 17.05 16.44 -2.62
C ALA A 12 18.54 16.83 -2.48
N GLN A 13 19.38 16.34 -3.42
CA GLN A 13 20.34 17.12 -4.22
C GLN A 13 20.87 16.36 -5.46
N SER A 14 21.22 17.11 -6.51
CA SER A 14 21.20 16.83 -7.96
C SER A 14 22.39 16.10 -8.61
N THR A 15 22.19 15.41 -9.76
CA THR A 15 22.71 15.72 -11.13
C THR A 15 22.41 14.57 -12.13
N PRO A 16 22.26 14.81 -13.47
CA PRO A 16 21.72 13.82 -14.40
C PRO A 16 22.77 13.23 -15.38
N SER A 17 22.54 12.01 -15.86
CA SER A 17 23.13 11.51 -17.10
C SER A 17 22.16 10.57 -17.83
N GLU A 18 21.87 10.93 -19.07
CA GLU A 18 21.07 10.23 -20.08
C GLU A 18 21.69 8.86 -20.45
N ILE A 19 20.89 7.93 -21.00
CA ILE A 19 21.10 7.29 -22.33
C ILE A 19 20.23 6.02 -22.53
N HIS A 20 19.43 6.10 -23.59
CA HIS A 20 19.00 5.10 -24.59
C HIS A 20 18.19 3.86 -24.22
N CYS A 21 16.93 3.95 -24.66
CA CYS A 21 16.02 2.87 -25.03
C CYS A 21 16.57 2.07 -26.23
N TYR A 22 16.48 0.74 -26.15
CA TYR A 22 16.48 -0.14 -27.31
C TYR A 22 15.28 -1.09 -27.21
N SER A 23 14.34 -0.86 -28.12
CA SER A 23 13.36 -1.83 -28.58
C SER A 23 14.08 -2.92 -29.35
N GLU A 24 13.74 -4.17 -29.10
CA GLU A 24 13.79 -5.20 -30.15
C GLU A 24 12.79 -6.31 -29.82
N LEU A 25 11.72 -6.34 -30.62
CA LEU A 25 10.90 -7.51 -30.91
C LEU A 25 11.79 -8.57 -31.57
N LEU A 26 11.56 -9.85 -31.28
CA LEU A 26 11.29 -10.90 -32.28
C LEU A 26 11.07 -12.29 -31.62
N ASP A 27 9.90 -12.84 -31.95
CA ASP A 27 9.53 -14.23 -32.25
C ASP A 27 10.43 -15.39 -31.78
N CYS A 28 9.83 -16.30 -31.02
CA CYS A 28 10.10 -17.73 -31.12
C CYS A 28 8.79 -18.51 -30.96
N SER A 29 8.35 -19.14 -32.04
CA SER A 29 7.35 -20.20 -32.06
C SER A 29 7.89 -21.46 -31.38
N ASP A 30 7.07 -22.14 -30.58
CA ASP A 30 6.90 -23.58 -30.68
C ASP A 30 5.59 -24.00 -29.98
N GLY A 31 4.88 -24.91 -30.64
CA GLY A 31 3.46 -25.15 -30.42
C GLY A 31 3.12 -25.85 -29.10
N ASP A 32 2.06 -25.34 -28.50
CA ASP A 32 1.09 -26.09 -27.71
C ASP A 32 -0.30 -25.70 -28.24
N GLU A 33 -1.23 -26.64 -28.26
CA GLU A 33 -2.56 -26.51 -28.85
C GLU A 33 -3.29 -25.26 -28.33
N GLU A 34 -3.26 -24.16 -29.10
CA GLU A 34 -4.11 -22.99 -28.89
C GLU A 34 -5.56 -23.41 -29.17
N GLU A 35 -6.27 -23.72 -28.10
CA GLU A 35 -7.70 -23.51 -28.06
C GLU A 35 -7.91 -22.02 -28.38
N ILE A 36 -8.22 -21.72 -29.64
CA ILE A 36 -8.58 -20.38 -30.10
C ILE A 36 -9.85 -20.00 -29.33
N LEU A 37 -9.66 -19.42 -28.16
CA LEU A 37 -10.70 -18.75 -27.41
C LEU A 37 -11.11 -17.54 -28.25
N VAL A 38 -12.15 -17.76 -29.06
CA VAL A 38 -12.95 -16.70 -29.64
C VAL A 38 -13.54 -15.91 -28.47
N CYS A 39 -12.85 -14.86 -28.03
CA CYS A 39 -13.36 -13.96 -27.01
C CYS A 39 -13.73 -12.63 -27.66
N GLY A 40 -14.96 -12.60 -28.17
CA GLY A 40 -15.66 -11.37 -28.54
C GLY A 40 -16.19 -10.64 -27.30
N GLU A 41 -15.30 -10.17 -26.44
CA GLU A 41 -15.59 -9.16 -25.41
C GLU A 41 -14.44 -8.14 -25.44
N ASP A 42 -14.76 -6.86 -25.66
CA ASP A 42 -13.78 -5.78 -25.56
C ASP A 42 -13.19 -5.79 -24.15
N LEU A 43 -11.96 -6.28 -23.99
CA LEU A 43 -11.29 -6.31 -22.68
C LEU A 43 -11.09 -4.88 -22.17
N GLU A 44 -11.44 -4.65 -20.91
CA GLU A 44 -11.20 -3.35 -20.28
C GLU A 44 -9.69 -3.09 -20.19
N LEU A 45 -9.29 -1.92 -20.69
CA LEU A 45 -7.91 -1.48 -20.66
C LEU A 45 -7.61 -0.74 -19.36
N ASN A 46 -6.47 -1.04 -18.78
CA ASN A 46 -5.88 -0.31 -17.68
C ASN A 46 -5.55 1.12 -18.16
N PRO A 47 -6.12 2.17 -17.52
CA PRO A 47 -5.96 3.53 -17.99
C PRO A 47 -4.57 4.11 -17.69
N PHE A 48 -3.73 3.40 -16.93
CA PHE A 48 -2.38 3.81 -16.58
C PHE A 48 -1.34 3.44 -17.64
N ASP A 49 -1.38 2.21 -18.17
CA ASP A 49 -0.43 1.70 -19.18
C ASP A 49 -1.08 1.39 -20.55
N GLY A 50 -2.42 1.36 -20.62
CA GLY A 50 -3.18 1.05 -21.83
C GLY A 50 -3.30 -0.43 -22.16
N LEU A 51 -2.85 -1.33 -21.28
CA LEU A 51 -2.90 -2.78 -21.49
C LEU A 51 -4.20 -3.39 -20.95
N PRO A 52 -4.70 -4.52 -21.49
CA PRO A 52 -5.83 -5.22 -20.90
C PRO A 52 -5.53 -5.69 -19.48
N TYR A 53 -6.48 -5.53 -18.56
CA TYR A 53 -6.30 -6.03 -17.19
C TYR A 53 -6.10 -7.55 -17.15
N SER A 54 -5.18 -7.98 -16.31
CA SER A 54 -4.89 -9.38 -16.05
C SER A 54 -5.99 -10.05 -15.21
N SER A 55 -6.09 -11.37 -15.29
CA SER A 55 -6.98 -12.14 -14.41
C SER A 55 -6.63 -11.97 -12.92
N ARG A 56 -5.36 -11.68 -12.62
CA ARG A 56 -4.86 -11.41 -11.27
C ARG A 56 -5.41 -10.09 -10.73
N TYR A 57 -5.48 -9.05 -11.56
CA TYR A 57 -6.09 -7.77 -11.20
C TYR A 57 -7.53 -7.97 -10.70
N TYR A 58 -8.37 -8.66 -11.47
CA TYR A 58 -9.78 -8.88 -11.09
C TYR A 58 -9.93 -9.70 -9.80
N LYS A 59 -8.99 -10.61 -9.52
CA LYS A 59 -8.95 -11.34 -8.24
C LYS A 59 -8.63 -10.40 -7.08
N LEU A 60 -7.58 -9.60 -7.21
CA LEU A 60 -7.17 -8.63 -6.19
C LEU A 60 -8.22 -7.55 -5.98
N LEU A 61 -8.91 -7.11 -7.03
CA LEU A 61 -9.99 -6.13 -6.95
C LEU A 61 -11.11 -6.60 -6.01
N LYS A 62 -11.52 -7.87 -6.10
CA LYS A 62 -12.52 -8.45 -5.18
C LYS A 62 -12.03 -8.44 -3.72
N GLU A 63 -10.76 -8.78 -3.48
CA GLU A 63 -10.17 -8.72 -2.13
C GLU A 63 -10.13 -7.28 -1.59
N ARG A 64 -9.90 -6.29 -2.46
CA ARG A 64 -9.85 -4.87 -2.09
C ARG A 64 -11.23 -4.32 -1.73
N GLU A 65 -12.28 -4.76 -2.40
CA GLU A 65 -13.67 -4.39 -2.12
C GLU A 65 -14.14 -4.85 -0.74
N GLU A 66 -13.56 -5.92 -0.21
CA GLU A 66 -13.84 -6.44 1.14
C GLU A 66 -13.18 -5.60 2.24
N LEU A 67 -12.20 -4.75 1.91
CA LEU A 67 -11.48 -3.95 2.91
C LEU A 67 -12.41 -2.93 3.58
N PRO A 68 -12.29 -2.70 4.90
CA PRO A 68 -13.17 -1.76 5.60
C PRO A 68 -13.14 -0.33 5.04
N VAL A 69 -11.98 0.12 4.54
CA VAL A 69 -11.84 1.45 3.93
C VAL A 69 -12.72 1.64 2.70
N TRP A 70 -13.05 0.56 1.97
CA TRP A 70 -13.78 0.63 0.71
C TRP A 70 -15.17 1.25 0.87
N LYS A 71 -15.82 1.02 2.03
CA LYS A 71 -17.12 1.62 2.39
C LYS A 71 -17.08 3.14 2.40
N GLU A 72 -15.93 3.71 2.75
CA GLU A 72 -15.69 5.15 2.87
C GLU A 72 -15.18 5.78 1.55
N LYS A 73 -15.04 5.01 0.45
CA LYS A 73 -14.46 5.50 -0.82
C LYS A 73 -15.20 6.74 -1.33
N TYR A 74 -16.53 6.72 -1.36
CA TYR A 74 -17.33 7.84 -1.86
C TYR A 74 -17.19 9.09 -0.99
N THR A 75 -17.29 8.94 0.33
CA THR A 75 -17.13 10.04 1.30
C THR A 75 -15.73 10.64 1.24
N PHE A 76 -14.71 9.80 1.04
CA PHE A 76 -13.34 10.25 0.85
C PHE A 76 -13.18 11.07 -0.43
N MET A 77 -13.69 10.59 -1.57
CA MET A 77 -13.59 11.28 -2.86
C MET A 77 -14.31 12.63 -2.85
N GLU A 78 -15.50 12.71 -2.24
CA GLU A 78 -16.23 13.96 -2.04
C GLU A 78 -15.45 14.93 -1.15
N SER A 79 -14.89 14.43 -0.05
CA SER A 79 -14.06 15.25 0.85
C SER A 79 -12.82 15.77 0.13
N LEU A 80 -12.17 14.94 -0.69
CA LEU A 80 -11.00 15.30 -1.47
C LEU A 80 -11.31 16.36 -2.53
N LEU A 81 -12.49 16.31 -3.14
CA LEU A 81 -12.95 17.30 -4.13
C LEU A 81 -13.14 18.70 -3.54
N HIS A 82 -13.69 18.79 -2.32
CA HIS A 82 -14.07 20.06 -1.70
C HIS A 82 -13.03 20.66 -0.75
N ASN A 83 -12.03 19.87 -0.34
CA ASN A 83 -11.10 20.27 0.71
C ASN A 83 -9.66 20.03 0.30
N GLN A 84 -8.78 20.94 0.69
CA GLN A 84 -7.35 20.82 0.44
C GLN A 84 -6.67 19.80 1.38
N ILE A 85 -7.25 19.58 2.57
CA ILE A 85 -6.75 18.64 3.58
C ILE A 85 -7.87 17.67 3.92
N VAL A 86 -7.55 16.38 4.01
CA VAL A 86 -8.48 15.33 4.48
C VAL A 86 -7.75 14.44 5.47
N ILE A 87 -8.36 14.17 6.62
CA ILE A 87 -7.80 13.28 7.65
C ILE A 87 -8.60 11.97 7.63
N VAL A 88 -7.91 10.84 7.47
CA VAL A 88 -8.49 9.50 7.52
C VAL A 88 -7.89 8.72 8.67
N SER A 89 -8.72 8.34 9.62
CA SER A 89 -8.37 7.56 10.79
C SER A 89 -8.90 6.14 10.68
N GLY A 90 -8.11 5.14 11.08
CA GLY A 90 -8.61 3.76 11.21
C GLY A 90 -7.52 2.81 11.68
N ASP A 91 -7.90 1.62 12.12
CA ASP A 91 -6.96 0.62 12.64
C ASP A 91 -5.98 0.09 11.58
N ALA A 92 -4.94 -0.61 12.00
CA ALA A 92 -4.08 -1.34 11.09
C ALA A 92 -4.91 -2.35 10.28
N LYS A 93 -4.44 -2.68 9.06
CA LYS A 93 -5.10 -3.63 8.14
C LYS A 93 -6.49 -3.21 7.63
N THR A 94 -6.92 -1.97 7.81
CA THR A 94 -8.16 -1.48 7.18
C THR A 94 -8.01 -1.12 5.70
N GLY A 95 -6.79 -1.16 5.14
CA GLY A 95 -6.53 -0.86 3.73
C GLY A 95 -6.14 0.59 3.41
N LYS A 96 -6.05 1.48 4.42
CA LYS A 96 -5.78 2.92 4.21
C LYS A 96 -4.56 3.20 3.32
N SER A 97 -3.40 2.64 3.66
CA SER A 97 -2.13 2.96 3.00
C SER A 97 -2.04 2.40 1.59
N SER A 98 -2.78 1.33 1.24
CA SER A 98 -2.79 0.77 -0.11
C SER A 98 -3.87 1.40 -0.99
N GLN A 99 -5.09 1.59 -0.47
CA GLN A 99 -6.24 2.01 -1.29
C GLN A 99 -6.31 3.53 -1.50
N ILE A 100 -6.04 4.33 -0.46
CA ILE A 100 -6.20 5.79 -0.55
C ILE A 100 -5.26 6.43 -1.58
N PRO A 101 -3.97 6.06 -1.65
CA PRO A 101 -3.09 6.62 -2.67
C PRO A 101 -3.53 6.25 -4.10
N GLN A 102 -4.11 5.06 -4.31
CA GLN A 102 -4.67 4.66 -5.61
C GLN A 102 -5.88 5.53 -5.99
N TRP A 103 -6.79 5.80 -5.05
CA TRP A 103 -7.92 6.70 -5.32
C TRP A 103 -7.48 8.14 -5.60
N CYS A 104 -6.42 8.60 -4.95
CA CYS A 104 -5.79 9.87 -5.29
C CYS A 104 -5.21 9.84 -6.71
N ALA A 105 -4.61 8.72 -7.14
CA ALA A 105 -4.08 8.57 -8.51
C ALA A 105 -5.21 8.55 -9.56
N GLU A 106 -6.29 7.81 -9.30
CA GLU A 106 -7.54 7.82 -10.10
C GLU A 106 -8.10 9.25 -10.20
N TYR A 107 -8.15 9.96 -9.08
CA TYR A 107 -8.58 11.36 -9.04
C TYR A 107 -7.69 12.24 -9.92
N CYS A 108 -6.37 12.12 -9.80
CA CYS A 108 -5.42 12.90 -10.59
C CYS A 108 -5.61 12.67 -12.11
N LEU A 109 -5.84 11.42 -12.49
CA LEU A 109 -6.12 11.04 -13.87
C LEU A 109 -7.44 11.65 -14.38
N SER A 110 -8.50 11.56 -13.57
CA SER A 110 -9.84 12.08 -13.92
C SER A 110 -9.87 13.60 -14.08
N ALA A 111 -9.11 14.32 -13.26
CA ALA A 111 -9.00 15.77 -13.29
C ALA A 111 -8.09 16.29 -14.42
N ARG A 112 -7.55 15.40 -15.27
CA ARG A 112 -6.63 15.69 -16.38
C ARG A 112 -5.44 16.54 -15.94
N TYR A 113 -4.93 16.31 -14.72
CA TYR A 113 -3.68 16.96 -14.32
C TYR A 113 -2.58 16.48 -15.26
N GLN A 114 -1.99 17.42 -16.01
CA GLN A 114 -0.90 17.09 -16.93
C GLN A 114 0.36 16.62 -16.19
N HIS A 115 0.50 16.94 -14.89
CA HIS A 115 1.68 16.67 -14.06
C HIS A 115 1.33 16.48 -12.57
N GLY A 116 0.40 15.55 -12.26
CA GLY A 116 0.02 15.22 -10.88
C GLY A 116 0.80 14.02 -10.34
N VAL A 117 1.37 14.15 -9.14
CA VAL A 117 2.01 13.04 -8.42
C VAL A 117 1.40 12.88 -7.04
N VAL A 118 1.15 11.64 -6.66
CA VAL A 118 0.64 11.29 -5.33
C VAL A 118 1.81 10.84 -4.47
N VAL A 119 1.89 11.32 -3.22
CA VAL A 119 2.98 10.96 -2.31
C VAL A 119 2.41 10.36 -1.03
N CYS A 120 2.81 9.12 -0.71
CA CYS A 120 2.46 8.40 0.53
C CYS A 120 3.70 8.03 1.37
N THR A 121 4.12 8.88 2.29
CA THR A 121 5.29 8.61 3.13
C THR A 121 5.09 7.41 4.07
N GLN A 122 6.14 6.62 4.30
CA GLN A 122 6.15 5.47 5.21
C GLN A 122 7.32 5.57 6.20
N VAL A 123 7.13 5.07 7.43
CA VAL A 123 8.12 5.22 8.51
C VAL A 123 9.34 4.31 8.32
N HIS A 124 9.16 3.12 7.73
CA HIS A 124 10.23 2.14 7.55
C HIS A 124 10.49 1.83 6.09
N LYS A 125 11.77 1.60 5.74
CA LYS A 125 12.20 1.19 4.39
C LYS A 125 11.41 -0.03 3.88
N GLN A 126 11.33 -1.08 4.70
CA GLN A 126 10.68 -2.33 4.32
C GLN A 126 9.18 -2.15 4.05
N THR A 127 8.51 -1.28 4.82
CA THR A 127 7.09 -1.00 4.62
C THR A 127 6.86 -0.13 3.39
N ALA A 128 7.78 0.80 3.08
CA ALA A 128 7.73 1.61 1.85
C ALA A 128 7.83 0.73 0.60
N VAL A 129 8.87 -0.12 0.54
CA VAL A 129 9.09 -1.04 -0.60
C VAL A 129 7.93 -2.03 -0.71
N GLY A 130 7.56 -2.69 0.39
CA GLY A 130 6.46 -3.67 0.39
C GLY A 130 5.12 -3.06 -0.03
N LEU A 131 4.83 -1.83 0.39
CA LEU A 131 3.63 -1.12 -0.04
C LEU A 131 3.65 -0.81 -1.53
N ALA A 132 4.76 -0.31 -2.07
CA ALA A 132 4.86 0.01 -3.50
C ALA A 132 4.72 -1.24 -4.37
N LEU A 133 5.37 -2.35 -4.01
CA LEU A 133 5.21 -3.63 -4.70
C LEU A 133 3.76 -4.11 -4.67
N ARG A 134 3.11 -4.03 -3.51
CA ARG A 134 1.70 -4.42 -3.34
C ARG A 134 0.77 -3.55 -4.17
N VAL A 135 0.97 -2.23 -4.18
CA VAL A 135 0.14 -1.28 -4.94
C VAL A 135 0.33 -1.48 -6.44
N ALA A 136 1.55 -1.74 -6.90
CA ALA A 136 1.81 -2.04 -8.31
C ALA A 136 1.08 -3.31 -8.77
N ASP A 137 1.10 -4.37 -7.95
CA ASP A 137 0.34 -5.60 -8.20
C ASP A 137 -1.17 -5.37 -8.17
N GLU A 138 -1.67 -4.54 -7.25
CA GLU A 138 -3.11 -4.18 -7.18
C GLU A 138 -3.58 -3.30 -8.34
N MET A 139 -2.69 -2.50 -8.92
CA MET A 139 -2.94 -1.64 -10.08
C MET A 139 -2.63 -2.31 -11.42
N ASP A 140 -2.09 -3.54 -11.39
CA ASP A 140 -1.69 -4.30 -12.58
C ASP A 140 -0.67 -3.55 -13.44
N VAL A 141 0.32 -2.91 -12.80
CA VAL A 141 1.40 -2.15 -13.45
C VAL A 141 2.76 -2.62 -13.00
N ASN A 142 3.78 -2.33 -13.81
CA ASN A 142 5.16 -2.62 -13.45
C ASN A 142 5.71 -1.56 -12.48
N VAL A 143 6.40 -2.03 -11.44
CA VAL A 143 7.09 -1.15 -10.50
C VAL A 143 8.20 -0.40 -11.24
N GLY A 144 8.28 0.91 -11.01
CA GLY A 144 9.29 1.81 -11.57
C GLY A 144 8.73 2.81 -12.58
N HIS A 145 7.57 2.52 -13.18
CA HIS A 145 6.90 3.41 -14.14
C HIS A 145 5.82 4.24 -13.43
N GLU A 146 4.61 3.69 -13.29
CA GLU A 146 3.45 4.38 -12.70
C GLU A 146 3.47 4.30 -11.17
N VAL A 147 3.94 3.18 -10.61
CA VAL A 147 4.12 3.01 -9.16
C VAL A 147 5.60 2.84 -8.86
N GLY A 148 6.12 3.67 -7.98
CA GLY A 148 7.52 3.62 -7.57
C GLY A 148 7.70 3.72 -6.07
N TYR A 149 8.92 3.45 -5.63
CA TYR A 149 9.37 3.78 -4.29
C TYR A 149 10.73 4.45 -4.36
N PHE A 150 10.99 5.26 -3.35
CA PHE A 150 12.28 5.89 -3.15
C PHE A 150 12.73 5.64 -1.72
N VAL A 151 13.90 5.03 -1.60
CA VAL A 151 14.59 4.81 -0.35
C VAL A 151 16.04 5.25 -0.56
N PRO A 152 16.70 5.84 0.44
CA PRO A 152 18.12 6.14 0.34
C PRO A 152 18.91 4.92 -0.18
N PHE A 153 19.71 5.15 -1.23
CA PHE A 153 20.56 4.16 -1.90
C PHE A 153 19.84 3.05 -2.68
N GLU A 154 18.51 3.06 -2.77
CA GLU A 154 17.71 2.09 -3.54
C GLU A 154 16.40 2.76 -4.02
N SER A 155 16.34 3.12 -5.30
CA SER A 155 15.18 3.81 -5.88
C SER A 155 14.70 3.13 -7.15
N CYS A 156 13.38 2.94 -7.26
CA CYS A 156 12.72 2.47 -8.47
C CYS A 156 11.60 3.46 -8.83
N CYS A 157 11.96 4.52 -9.52
CA CYS A 157 11.06 5.59 -9.97
C CYS A 157 11.62 6.28 -11.22
N THR A 158 10.75 6.69 -12.14
CA THR A 158 11.11 7.55 -13.28
C THR A 158 11.25 9.01 -12.86
N THR A 159 12.18 9.73 -13.49
CA THR A 159 12.49 11.14 -13.18
C THR A 159 11.81 12.07 -14.16
N GLU A 160 10.59 12.54 -13.85
CA GLU A 160 10.05 13.74 -14.48
C GLU A 160 9.59 14.72 -13.39
N THR A 161 10.36 15.80 -13.23
CA THR A 161 10.17 16.77 -12.15
C THR A 161 9.16 17.84 -12.54
N ILE A 162 8.22 18.06 -11.63
CA ILE A 162 6.92 18.69 -11.80
C ILE A 162 6.95 20.18 -11.45
N LEU A 163 6.44 21.02 -12.35
CA LEU A 163 5.89 22.32 -12.00
C LEU A 163 4.63 22.08 -11.17
N ARG A 164 4.66 22.38 -9.86
CA ARG A 164 3.58 22.03 -8.91
C ARG A 164 2.29 22.81 -9.19
N PRO A 165 1.22 22.16 -9.70
CA PRO A 165 -0.12 22.68 -9.46
C PRO A 165 -0.51 22.39 -8.00
N GLU A 166 -1.58 23.06 -7.56
CA GLU A 166 -2.23 22.99 -6.23
C GLU A 166 -1.97 21.70 -5.40
N LEU A 167 -1.40 21.87 -4.20
CA LEU A 167 -1.10 20.77 -3.27
C LEU A 167 -2.34 20.37 -2.46
N ARG A 168 -2.67 19.07 -2.43
CA ARG A 168 -3.63 18.47 -1.48
C ARG A 168 -2.94 17.51 -0.53
N LEU A 169 -3.35 17.51 0.73
CA LEU A 169 -2.75 16.70 1.80
C LEU A 169 -3.76 15.71 2.37
N VAL A 170 -3.40 14.43 2.37
CA VAL A 170 -4.17 13.37 3.02
C VAL A 170 -3.39 12.81 4.19
N ILE A 171 -3.94 12.92 5.41
CA ILE A 171 -3.30 12.44 6.63
C ILE A 171 -3.93 11.11 7.03
N LEU A 172 -3.14 10.04 7.00
CA LEU A 172 -3.55 8.71 7.45
C LEU A 172 -3.08 8.49 8.89
N THR A 173 -3.99 8.21 9.81
CA THR A 173 -3.66 8.08 11.24
C THR A 173 -4.34 6.88 11.91
N ALA A 174 -3.79 6.46 13.05
CA ALA A 174 -4.39 5.47 13.93
C ALA A 174 -5.47 6.10 14.83
N PRO A 175 -6.47 5.33 15.31
CA PRO A 175 -7.60 5.90 16.04
C PRO A 175 -7.24 6.59 17.36
N HIS A 176 -6.15 6.19 18.03
CA HIS A 176 -5.74 6.80 19.28
C HIS A 176 -5.22 8.25 19.11
N MET A 177 -4.68 8.60 17.94
CA MET A 177 -4.23 9.97 17.62
C MET A 177 -5.31 10.84 16.98
N ALA A 178 -6.48 10.27 16.69
CA ALA A 178 -7.59 10.95 16.05
C ALA A 178 -8.03 12.21 16.81
N SER A 179 -8.15 12.10 18.14
CA SER A 179 -8.70 13.17 18.99
C SER A 179 -7.79 14.40 19.01
N GLU A 180 -6.47 14.20 19.05
CA GLU A 180 -5.50 15.29 19.04
C GLU A 180 -5.50 16.03 17.69
N LEU A 181 -5.49 15.27 16.59
CA LEU A 181 -5.52 15.83 15.24
C LEU A 181 -6.84 16.57 14.96
N ARG A 182 -7.96 16.03 15.45
CA ARG A 182 -9.27 16.69 15.33
C ARG A 182 -9.32 18.02 16.09
N ASN A 183 -8.67 18.10 17.25
CA ASN A 183 -8.59 19.35 18.02
C ASN A 183 -7.70 20.39 17.33
N TYR A 184 -6.60 19.95 16.72
CA TYR A 184 -5.68 20.84 16.02
C TYR A 184 -6.25 21.32 14.67
N TYR A 185 -6.92 20.43 13.93
CA TYR A 185 -7.50 20.68 12.60
C TYR A 185 -9.03 20.71 12.64
N SER A 186 -9.60 21.60 13.48
CA SER A 186 -11.03 21.62 13.80
C SER A 186 -12.00 21.81 12.63
N SER A 187 -11.53 22.36 11.50
CA SER A 187 -12.33 22.61 10.29
C SER A 187 -12.06 21.63 9.14
N VAL A 188 -11.24 20.60 9.37
CA VAL A 188 -10.82 19.67 8.31
C VAL A 188 -11.70 18.42 8.32
N PRO A 189 -12.11 17.89 7.14
CA PRO A 189 -12.84 16.63 7.04
C PRO A 189 -12.10 15.49 7.74
N PHE A 190 -12.82 14.81 8.62
CA PHE A 190 -12.30 13.70 9.41
C PHE A 190 -13.13 12.44 9.12
N ILE A 191 -12.53 11.46 8.47
CA ILE A 191 -13.15 10.19 8.10
C ILE A 191 -12.63 9.10 9.03
N ARG A 192 -13.54 8.37 9.69
CA ARG A 192 -13.20 7.25 10.56
C ARG A 192 -13.58 5.94 9.88
N VAL A 193 -12.58 5.13 9.56
CA VAL A 193 -12.74 3.77 9.06
C VAL A 193 -12.84 2.84 10.25
N GLU A 194 -14.02 2.26 10.45
CA GLU A 194 -14.26 1.26 11.50
C GLU A 194 -13.78 -0.13 11.04
N ASN A 195 -13.23 -0.89 11.98
CA ASN A 195 -12.86 -2.28 11.74
C ASN A 195 -13.71 -3.19 12.63
N ASN A 196 -14.31 -4.23 12.04
CA ASN A 196 -15.14 -5.20 12.77
C ASN A 196 -14.32 -6.31 13.44
N HIS A 197 -12.99 -6.28 13.31
CA HIS A 197 -12.11 -7.29 13.90
C HIS A 197 -11.72 -6.87 15.31
N HIS A 198 -12.37 -7.46 16.31
CA HIS A 198 -12.00 -7.30 17.71
C HIS A 198 -10.93 -8.33 18.06
N ALA A 199 -9.71 -7.87 18.33
CA ALA A 199 -8.69 -8.72 18.95
C ALA A 199 -8.99 -8.83 20.45
N GLU A 200 -9.09 -10.06 20.95
CA GLU A 200 -9.13 -10.29 22.39
C GLU A 200 -7.74 -10.05 22.97
N VAL A 201 -7.64 -9.15 23.94
CA VAL A 201 -6.38 -8.84 24.61
C VAL A 201 -6.34 -9.56 25.95
N VAL A 202 -5.45 -10.55 26.05
CA VAL A 202 -5.25 -11.34 27.27
C VAL A 202 -3.96 -10.89 27.96
N TYR A 203 -4.05 -10.57 29.24
CA TYR A 203 -2.90 -10.21 30.06
C TYR A 203 -2.56 -11.35 31.01
N SER A 204 -1.26 -11.61 31.21
CA SER A 204 -0.81 -12.53 32.26
C SER A 204 -1.00 -11.88 33.63
N CYS A 205 -1.57 -12.63 34.58
CA CYS A 205 -1.73 -12.21 35.97
C CYS A 205 -0.42 -12.24 36.78
N SER A 206 0.67 -12.80 36.23
CA SER A 206 1.96 -12.94 36.92
C SER A 206 3.10 -12.26 36.18
N VAL A 207 3.84 -11.42 36.91
CA VAL A 207 5.10 -10.84 36.43
C VAL A 207 6.19 -11.90 36.51
N HIS A 208 6.54 -12.47 35.38
CA HIS A 208 7.68 -13.36 35.27
C HIS A 208 8.96 -12.54 35.07
N LYS A 209 10.03 -12.91 35.77
CA LYS A 209 11.35 -12.28 35.59
C LYS A 209 11.97 -12.58 34.23
N ASP A 210 11.54 -13.65 33.59
CA ASP A 210 12.03 -14.12 32.29
C ASP A 210 10.92 -14.00 31.25
N HIS A 211 10.95 -12.88 30.51
CA HIS A 211 9.96 -12.59 29.47
C HIS A 211 10.05 -13.58 28.30
N PHE A 212 11.26 -14.07 28.00
CA PHE A 212 11.52 -15.01 26.92
C PHE A 212 10.88 -16.37 27.19
N LEU A 213 11.15 -16.97 28.35
CA LEU A 213 10.51 -18.23 28.73
C LEU A 213 8.98 -18.12 28.84
N SER A 214 8.47 -16.96 29.27
CA SER A 214 7.04 -16.72 29.35
C SER A 214 6.40 -16.67 27.97
N ALA A 215 7.04 -16.00 27.01
CA ALA A 215 6.61 -15.94 25.63
C ALA A 215 6.62 -17.33 24.97
N LEU A 216 7.69 -18.12 25.18
CA LEU A 216 7.77 -19.50 24.70
C LEU A 216 6.71 -20.40 25.30
N ARG A 217 6.41 -20.27 26.60
CA ARG A 217 5.35 -21.04 27.24
C ARG A 217 3.99 -20.73 26.62
N LEU A 218 3.68 -19.45 26.41
CA LEU A 218 2.43 -19.03 25.77
C LEU A 218 2.36 -19.51 24.32
N LEU A 219 3.47 -19.46 23.57
CA LEU A 219 3.57 -20.01 22.22
C LEU A 219 3.17 -21.49 22.19
N PHE A 220 3.78 -22.31 23.06
CA PHE A 220 3.47 -23.74 23.10
C PHE A 220 2.04 -24.01 23.57
N GLU A 221 1.52 -23.20 24.50
CA GLU A 221 0.14 -23.30 24.96
C GLU A 221 -0.85 -23.03 23.81
N ILE A 222 -0.66 -21.95 23.05
CA ILE A 222 -1.46 -21.63 21.86
C ILE A 222 -1.26 -22.69 20.78
N HIS A 223 -0.03 -23.14 20.52
CA HIS A 223 0.23 -24.18 19.53
C HIS A 223 -0.48 -25.50 19.88
N HIS A 224 -0.57 -25.83 21.17
CA HIS A 224 -1.23 -27.05 21.63
C HIS A 224 -2.76 -27.04 21.47
N THR A 225 -3.39 -25.85 21.35
CA THR A 225 -4.84 -25.76 21.06
C THR A 225 -5.16 -26.26 19.65
N LYS A 226 -4.16 -26.35 18.76
CA LYS A 226 -4.30 -26.75 17.34
C LYS A 226 -5.28 -25.86 16.56
N GLU A 227 -5.53 -24.65 17.03
CA GLU A 227 -6.29 -23.67 16.28
C GLU A 227 -5.53 -23.24 15.02
N LYS A 228 -6.26 -22.95 13.96
CA LYS A 228 -5.65 -22.48 12.70
C LYS A 228 -5.26 -21.01 12.85
N GLY A 229 -4.01 -20.69 12.58
CA GLY A 229 -3.50 -19.33 12.54
C GLY A 229 -1.99 -19.29 12.71
N ASP A 230 -1.37 -18.23 12.22
CA ASP A 230 0.05 -17.98 12.46
C ASP A 230 0.23 -17.26 13.80
N ILE A 231 1.27 -17.65 14.54
CA ILE A 231 1.62 -17.03 15.82
C ILE A 231 2.78 -16.07 15.59
N VAL A 232 2.59 -14.80 15.96
CA VAL A 232 3.64 -13.77 15.90
C VAL A 232 4.05 -13.41 17.31
N ILE A 233 5.34 -13.52 17.61
CA ILE A 233 5.93 -13.13 18.90
C ILE A 233 6.88 -11.96 18.68
N PHE A 234 6.71 -10.92 19.49
CA PHE A 234 7.65 -9.80 19.53
C PHE A 234 8.67 -10.05 20.65
N LEU A 235 9.93 -10.25 20.24
CA LEU A 235 11.08 -10.41 21.13
C LEU A 235 11.90 -9.10 21.12
N ALA A 236 12.52 -8.78 22.25
CA ALA A 236 13.15 -7.48 22.44
C ALA A 236 14.64 -7.45 22.05
N CYS A 237 15.32 -8.60 22.03
CA CYS A 237 16.75 -8.67 21.78
C CYS A 237 17.14 -9.77 20.77
N GLU A 238 18.15 -9.48 19.95
CA GLU A 238 18.71 -10.39 18.95
C GLU A 238 19.27 -11.70 19.57
N GLN A 239 19.75 -11.64 20.82
CA GLN A 239 20.25 -12.83 21.53
C GLN A 239 19.15 -13.88 21.77
N GLU A 240 17.88 -13.46 21.87
CA GLU A 240 16.73 -14.35 22.07
C GLU A 240 16.44 -15.20 20.82
N TRP A 241 16.78 -14.70 19.61
CA TRP A 241 16.55 -15.40 18.34
C TRP A 241 17.37 -16.69 18.22
N THR A 242 18.63 -16.64 18.65
CA THR A 242 19.53 -17.79 18.64
C THR A 242 19.02 -18.96 19.48
N HIS A 243 18.24 -18.70 20.53
CA HIS A 243 17.70 -19.75 21.38
C HIS A 243 16.42 -20.40 20.81
N VAL A 244 15.70 -19.71 19.93
CA VAL A 244 14.45 -20.23 19.31
C VAL A 244 14.75 -21.18 18.15
N GLN A 245 15.85 -21.00 17.41
CA GLN A 245 16.20 -21.90 16.29
C GLN A 245 16.55 -23.34 16.71
N PHE A 246 16.79 -23.60 18.00
CA PHE A 246 17.19 -24.91 18.52
C PHE A 246 16.13 -25.60 19.40
N ALA A 247 14.93 -25.04 19.52
CA ALA A 247 13.82 -25.60 20.29
C ALA A 247 12.70 -26.08 19.36
#